data_AF-A0A957YX86-F1
#
_entry.id   AF-A0A957YX86-F1
#
_cell.length_a   1.000
_cell.length_b   1.000
_cell.length_c   1.000
_cell.angle_alpha   90.00
_cell.angle_beta   90.00
_cell.angle_gamma   90.00
#
_symmetry.space_group_name_H-M   'P 1'
#
loop_
_entity.id
_entity.type
_entity.pdbx_description
1 polymer ?
#
loop_
_entity_poly.entity_id
_entity_poly.type
_entity_poly.pdbx_seq_one_letter_code
_entity_poly.pdbx_strand_id
1 'polypeptide(L)'
;FEGNLLCLIHANGGQVFDEENNVVVNSPEALAGLTYYTDLYKDGLVPPGATGWDAAGNNQAYLSGQVACISNTGSVVLAMRNDNQEMLEDTVIGPWPAGGPNGRPATVVGSFGMVIHNESSHVDECKQIVRKILSP
;
A
#
# COMPACT_ATOMS: atom_id res chain seq x y z
N PHE A 1 7.15 0.93 1.48
CA PHE A 1 5.82 1.37 1.94
C PHE A 1 5.34 0.42 3.03
N GLU A 2 5.15 0.91 4.25
CA GLU A 2 4.71 0.13 5.43
C GLU A 2 3.32 -0.52 5.26
N GLY A 3 2.49 0.02 4.36
CA GLY A 3 1.12 -0.45 4.12
C GLY A 3 1.01 -1.92 3.71
N ASN A 4 2.00 -2.49 3.02
CA ASN A 4 1.94 -3.88 2.55
C ASN A 4 1.97 -4.90 3.70
N LEU A 5 2.78 -4.64 4.72
CA LEU A 5 2.84 -5.49 5.91
C LEU A 5 1.51 -5.42 6.68
N LEU A 6 0.96 -4.21 6.83
CA LEU A 6 -0.32 -4.02 7.53
C LEU A 6 -1.48 -4.72 6.80
N CYS A 7 -1.50 -4.70 5.46
CA CYS A 7 -2.49 -5.49 4.70
C CYS A 7 -2.45 -6.97 5.10
N LEU A 8 -1.28 -7.58 5.23
CA LEU A 8 -1.15 -9.00 5.58
C LEU A 8 -1.46 -9.28 7.05
N ILE A 9 -1.08 -8.39 7.97
CA ILE A 9 -1.49 -8.48 9.39
C ILE A 9 -3.02 -8.49 9.47
N HIS A 10 -3.68 -7.51 8.85
CA HIS A 10 -5.15 -7.42 8.87
C HIS A 10 -5.82 -8.55 8.11
N ALA A 11 -5.23 -9.02 7.01
CA ALA A 11 -5.79 -10.13 6.24
C ALA A 11 -5.83 -11.45 7.04
N ASN A 12 -4.93 -11.59 8.02
CA ASN A 12 -4.89 -12.70 8.98
C ASN A 12 -5.72 -12.44 10.26
N GLY A 13 -6.45 -11.31 10.33
CA GLY A 13 -7.24 -10.94 11.50
C GLY A 13 -6.46 -10.23 12.62
N GLY A 14 -5.18 -9.93 12.39
CA GLY A 14 -4.33 -9.23 13.34
C GLY A 14 -4.53 -7.72 13.34
N GLN A 15 -4.06 -7.08 14.41
CA GLN A 15 -4.06 -5.63 14.58
C GLN A 15 -2.74 -5.17 15.20
N VAL A 16 -2.40 -3.89 15.03
CA VAL A 16 -1.24 -3.27 15.70
C VAL A 16 -1.64 -2.76 17.09
N PHE A 17 -2.84 -2.19 17.18
CA PHE A 17 -3.45 -1.69 18.42
C PHE A 17 -4.85 -2.27 18.57
N ASP A 18 -5.27 -2.54 19.80
CA ASP A 18 -6.67 -2.90 20.12
C ASP A 18 -7.54 -1.65 20.30
N GLU A 19 -8.83 -1.85 20.61
CA GLU A 19 -9.81 -0.77 20.79
C GLU A 19 -9.49 0.15 22.00
N GLU A 20 -8.66 -0.32 22.93
CA GLU A 20 -8.23 0.43 24.11
C GLU A 20 -6.88 1.14 23.88
N ASN A 21 -6.31 1.05 22.68
CA ASN A 21 -4.99 1.54 22.27
C ASN A 21 -3.81 0.79 22.91
N ASN A 22 -4.00 -0.43 23.41
CA ASN A 22 -2.88 -1.27 23.80
C ASN A 22 -2.17 -1.81 22.55
N VAL A 23 -0.86 -1.98 22.62
CA VAL A 23 -0.07 -2.58 21.53
C VAL A 23 -0.30 -4.09 21.51
N VAL A 24 -0.83 -4.62 20.40
CA VAL A 24 -1.21 -6.04 20.24
C VAL A 24 -0.60 -6.69 18.98
N VAL A 25 0.47 -6.09 18.45
CA VAL A 25 1.20 -6.57 17.26
C VAL A 25 1.83 -7.96 17.45
N ASN A 26 1.93 -8.46 18.68
CA ASN A 26 2.41 -9.80 19.03
C ASN A 26 1.29 -10.83 19.24
N SER A 27 0.04 -10.49 18.93
CA SER A 27 -1.06 -11.46 18.88
C SER A 27 -0.75 -12.59 17.88
N PRO A 28 -1.29 -13.82 18.10
CA PRO A 28 -1.08 -14.94 17.18
C PRO A 28 -1.41 -14.60 15.72
N GLU A 29 -2.47 -13.84 15.50
CA GLU A 29 -2.94 -13.41 14.19
C GLU A 29 -1.99 -12.41 13.53
N ALA A 30 -1.51 -11.41 14.28
CA ALA A 30 -0.54 -10.45 13.77
C ALA A 30 0.82 -11.11 13.46
N LEU A 31 1.27 -12.03 14.32
CA LEU A 31 2.48 -12.81 14.09
C LEU A 31 2.34 -13.72 12.86
N ALA A 32 1.16 -14.29 12.59
CA ALA A 32 0.93 -15.08 11.38
C ALA A 32 1.11 -14.24 10.11
N GLY A 33 0.50 -13.05 10.06
CA GLY A 33 0.66 -12.12 8.93
C GLY A 33 2.10 -11.62 8.74
N LEU A 34 2.78 -11.27 9.84
CA LEU A 34 4.19 -10.85 9.81
C LEU A 34 5.11 -11.97 9.34
N THR A 35 4.93 -13.18 9.88
CA THR A 35 5.71 -14.36 9.50
C THR A 35 5.58 -14.62 8.01
N TYR A 36 4.34 -14.67 7.50
CA TYR A 36 4.07 -14.87 6.07
C TYR A 36 4.79 -13.83 5.21
N TYR A 37 4.72 -12.55 5.56
CA TYR A 37 5.41 -11.49 4.81
C TYR A 37 6.93 -11.71 4.78
N THR A 38 7.53 -12.09 5.91
CA THR A 38 8.99 -12.34 5.96
C THR A 38 9.39 -13.62 5.25
N ASP A 39 8.53 -14.64 5.24
CA ASP A 39 8.84 -15.93 4.63
C ASP A 39 8.86 -15.82 3.10
N LEU A 40 8.03 -14.96 2.49
CA LEU A 40 8.16 -14.64 1.05
C LEU A 40 9.59 -14.23 0.66
N TYR A 41 10.28 -13.48 1.52
CA TYR A 41 11.67 -13.09 1.29
C TYR A 41 12.64 -14.24 1.59
N LYS A 42 12.47 -14.94 2.72
CA LYS A 42 13.36 -16.05 3.12
C LYS A 42 13.30 -17.22 2.13
N ASP A 43 12.14 -17.46 1.54
CA ASP A 43 11.89 -18.51 0.55
C ASP A 43 12.36 -18.11 -0.87
N GLY A 44 12.90 -16.90 -1.04
CA GLY A 44 13.45 -16.42 -2.31
C GLY A 44 12.40 -15.98 -3.34
N LEU A 45 11.14 -15.76 -2.92
CA LEU A 45 10.07 -15.28 -3.80
C LEU A 45 10.13 -13.77 -4.03
N VAL A 46 10.88 -13.04 -3.20
CA VAL A 46 11.14 -11.61 -3.34
C VAL A 46 12.59 -11.40 -3.80
N PRO A 47 12.85 -10.52 -4.78
CA PRO A 47 14.21 -10.21 -5.20
C PRO A 47 15.10 -9.82 -4.01
N PRO A 48 16.32 -10.36 -3.86
CA PRO A 48 17.19 -10.06 -2.71
C PRO A 48 17.50 -8.56 -2.56
N GLY A 49 17.61 -7.85 -3.69
CA GLY A 49 17.83 -6.40 -3.72
C GLY A 49 16.62 -5.56 -3.31
N ALA A 50 15.44 -6.16 -3.12
CA ALA A 50 14.22 -5.41 -2.78
C ALA A 50 14.30 -4.67 -1.44
N THR A 51 15.15 -5.14 -0.53
CA THR A 51 15.43 -4.47 0.75
C THR A 51 16.13 -3.12 0.60
N GLY A 52 16.78 -2.87 -0.54
CA GLY A 52 17.43 -1.60 -0.88
C GLY A 52 16.66 -0.73 -1.87
N TRP A 53 15.43 -1.13 -2.26
CA TRP A 53 14.62 -0.34 -3.17
C TRP A 53 14.11 0.95 -2.52
N ASP A 54 14.06 2.01 -3.33
CA ASP A 54 13.39 3.25 -2.96
C ASP A 54 11.87 3.18 -3.26
N ALA A 55 11.20 4.33 -3.19
CA ALA A 55 9.77 4.42 -3.48
C ALA A 55 9.39 4.03 -4.93
N ALA A 56 10.33 4.08 -5.88
CA ALA A 56 10.12 3.76 -7.28
C ALA A 56 10.57 2.35 -7.68
N GLY A 57 11.37 1.67 -6.84
CA GLY A 57 11.98 0.39 -7.18
C GLY A 57 10.99 -0.70 -7.61
N ASN A 58 9.81 -0.79 -6.98
CA ASN A 58 8.79 -1.77 -7.39
C ASN A 58 8.20 -1.45 -8.78
N ASN A 59 7.99 -0.17 -9.13
CA ASN A 59 7.53 0.23 -10.45
C ASN A 59 8.54 -0.19 -11.52
N GLN A 60 9.82 0.12 -11.29
CA GLN A 60 10.89 -0.21 -12.21
C GLN A 60 11.01 -1.72 -12.40
N ALA A 61 10.91 -2.50 -11.32
CA ALA A 61 10.97 -3.95 -11.38
C ALA A 61 9.81 -4.53 -12.21
N TYR A 62 8.57 -4.04 -12.01
CA TYR A 62 7.42 -4.53 -12.76
C TYR A 62 7.48 -4.11 -14.23
N LEU A 63 7.69 -2.82 -14.50
CA LEU A 63 7.72 -2.26 -15.86
C LEU A 63 8.86 -2.80 -16.73
N SER A 64 9.94 -3.31 -16.11
CA SER A 64 11.03 -4.00 -16.82
C SER A 64 10.81 -5.52 -16.95
N GLY A 65 9.71 -6.06 -16.44
CA GLY A 65 9.39 -7.48 -16.50
C GLY A 65 10.20 -8.36 -15.52
N GLN A 66 10.91 -7.77 -14.55
CA GLN A 66 11.73 -8.52 -13.60
C GLN A 66 10.91 -9.22 -12.50
N VAL A 67 9.69 -8.74 -12.23
CA VAL A 67 8.78 -9.34 -11.26
C VAL A 67 7.40 -9.54 -11.85
N ALA A 68 6.74 -10.63 -11.46
CA ALA A 68 5.40 -10.96 -11.93
C ALA A 68 4.29 -10.20 -11.20
N CYS A 69 4.56 -9.73 -9.97
CA CYS A 69 3.57 -9.08 -9.12
C CYS A 69 4.23 -8.02 -8.24
N ILE A 70 3.49 -6.95 -7.98
CA ILE A 70 3.83 -5.89 -7.04
C ILE A 70 2.59 -5.48 -6.26
N SER A 71 2.78 -4.93 -5.05
CA SER A 71 1.72 -4.25 -4.32
C SER A 71 1.84 -2.74 -4.52
N ASN A 72 1.45 -2.30 -5.70
CA ASN A 72 1.24 -0.91 -6.10
C ASN A 72 0.43 -0.90 -7.39
N THR A 73 -0.44 0.09 -7.59
CA THR A 73 -1.34 0.13 -8.76
C THR A 73 -1.25 1.44 -9.51
N GLY A 74 -1.59 2.57 -8.88
CA GLY A 74 -1.85 3.84 -9.57
C GLY A 74 -0.71 4.35 -10.45
N SER A 75 0.51 4.44 -9.92
CA SER A 75 1.64 4.99 -10.67
C SER A 75 2.15 4.07 -11.79
N VAL A 76 2.01 2.76 -11.64
CA VAL A 76 2.40 1.79 -12.66
C VAL A 76 1.40 1.75 -13.80
N VAL A 77 0.10 1.78 -13.48
CA VAL A 77 -0.96 1.90 -14.49
C VAL A 77 -0.82 3.18 -15.29
N LEU A 78 -0.51 4.30 -14.62
CA LEU A 78 -0.29 5.58 -15.31
C LEU A 78 0.91 5.49 -16.26
N ALA A 79 2.03 4.90 -15.83
CA ALA A 79 3.20 4.70 -16.69
C ALA A 79 2.86 3.83 -17.91
N MET A 80 2.21 2.68 -17.72
CA MET A 80 1.85 1.79 -18.84
C MET A 80 0.86 2.44 -19.82
N ARG A 81 -0.11 3.25 -19.34
CA ARG A 81 -1.01 4.00 -20.24
C ARG A 81 -0.28 4.92 -21.20
N ASN A 82 0.82 5.52 -20.74
CA ASN A 82 1.61 6.45 -21.53
C ASN A 82 2.61 5.72 -22.43
N ASP A 83 3.29 4.71 -21.89
CA ASP A 83 4.52 4.20 -22.48
C ASP A 83 4.43 2.73 -22.94
N ASN A 84 3.45 1.95 -22.47
CA ASN A 84 3.33 0.52 -22.78
C ASN A 84 1.89 -0.03 -22.62
N GLN A 85 1.01 0.27 -23.58
CA GLN A 85 -0.40 -0.13 -23.53
C GLN A 85 -0.62 -1.64 -23.70
N GLU A 86 0.27 -2.33 -24.41
CA GLU A 86 0.22 -3.80 -24.54
C GLU A 86 0.40 -4.48 -23.18
N MET A 87 1.42 -4.06 -22.42
CA MET A 87 1.60 -4.58 -21.05
C MET A 87 0.42 -4.26 -20.14
N LEU A 88 -0.23 -3.10 -20.33
CA LEU A 88 -1.44 -2.76 -19.58
C LEU A 88 -2.60 -3.73 -19.87
N GLU A 89 -2.78 -4.15 -21.12
CA GLU A 89 -3.80 -5.13 -21.51
C GLU A 89 -3.55 -6.51 -20.86
N ASP A 90 -2.28 -6.88 -20.68
CA ASP A 90 -1.87 -8.12 -20.02
C ASP A 90 -1.77 -8.01 -18.48
N THR A 91 -2.02 -6.83 -17.91
CA THR A 91 -1.93 -6.59 -16.46
C THR A 91 -3.29 -6.64 -15.79
N VAL A 92 -3.42 -7.45 -14.73
CA VAL A 92 -4.61 -7.49 -13.88
C VAL A 92 -4.34 -6.81 -12.54
N ILE A 93 -5.31 -6.03 -12.08
CA ILE A 93 -5.31 -5.42 -10.76
C ILE A 93 -6.38 -6.10 -9.91
N GLY A 94 -5.97 -6.61 -8.74
CA GLY A 94 -6.86 -7.30 -7.82
C GLY A 94 -6.71 -6.79 -6.38
N PRO A 95 -7.66 -7.16 -5.51
CA PRO A 95 -7.51 -6.93 -4.07
C PRO A 95 -6.36 -7.77 -3.51
N TRP A 96 -5.84 -7.36 -2.35
CA TRP A 96 -4.95 -8.20 -1.56
C TRP A 96 -5.62 -9.55 -1.24
N PRO A 97 -4.87 -10.67 -1.25
CA PRO A 97 -5.42 -11.98 -0.90
C PRO A 97 -5.85 -12.04 0.57
N ALA A 98 -6.77 -12.96 0.87
CA ALA A 98 -7.14 -13.31 2.24
C ALA A 98 -6.00 -14.05 2.97
N GLY A 99 -5.87 -13.85 4.29
CA GLY A 99 -4.91 -14.55 5.12
C GLY A 99 -5.41 -15.93 5.57
N GLY A 100 -5.03 -16.99 4.85
CA GLY A 100 -5.41 -18.36 5.20
C GLY A 100 -6.92 -18.65 5.12
N PRO A 101 -7.39 -19.81 5.64
CA PRO A 101 -8.77 -20.27 5.43
C PRO A 101 -9.86 -19.37 6.04
N ASN A 102 -9.53 -18.65 7.11
CA ASN A 102 -10.48 -17.80 7.84
C ASN A 102 -10.20 -16.30 7.65
N GLY A 103 -9.17 -15.94 6.87
CA GLY A 103 -8.81 -14.56 6.62
C GLY A 103 -9.77 -13.87 5.67
N ARG A 104 -9.58 -12.56 5.54
CA ARG A 104 -10.33 -11.72 4.60
C ARG A 104 -9.37 -10.83 3.84
N PRO A 105 -9.66 -10.47 2.57
CA PRO A 105 -8.91 -9.42 1.90
C PRO A 105 -8.88 -8.15 2.76
N ALA A 106 -7.70 -7.58 2.96
CA ALA A 106 -7.53 -6.34 3.69
C ALA A 106 -6.65 -5.38 2.90
N THR A 107 -7.04 -4.11 2.86
CA THR A 107 -6.27 -3.05 2.18
C THR A 107 -6.20 -1.84 3.09
N VAL A 108 -4.99 -1.36 3.34
CA VAL A 108 -4.78 -0.12 4.09
C VAL A 108 -4.85 1.04 3.12
N VAL A 109 -5.64 2.05 3.50
CA VAL A 109 -5.79 3.28 2.73
C VAL A 109 -5.07 4.41 3.46
N GLY A 110 -4.15 5.07 2.77
CA GLY A 110 -3.60 6.37 3.17
C GLY A 110 -4.33 7.49 2.45
N SER A 111 -4.45 8.65 3.10
CA SER A 111 -4.95 9.86 2.46
C SER A 111 -4.14 11.06 2.92
N PHE A 112 -4.13 12.11 2.09
CA PHE A 112 -3.60 13.41 2.46
C PHE A 112 -4.77 14.35 2.71
N GLY A 113 -4.80 14.93 3.91
CA GLY A 113 -5.72 16.01 4.25
C GLY A 113 -5.08 17.35 3.95
N MET A 114 -5.82 18.26 3.31
CA MET A 114 -5.44 19.68 3.31
C MET A 114 -5.83 20.30 4.65
N VAL A 115 -4.86 20.91 5.33
CA VAL A 115 -5.05 21.52 6.66
C VAL A 115 -4.80 23.02 6.56
N ILE A 116 -5.67 23.82 7.18
CA ILE A 116 -5.51 25.27 7.31
C ILE A 116 -5.19 25.58 8.77
N HIS A 117 -4.04 26.22 9.01
CA HIS A 117 -3.68 26.68 10.35
C HIS A 117 -4.66 27.77 10.82
N ASN A 118 -5.15 27.66 12.05
CA ASN A 118 -6.17 28.57 12.57
C ASN A 118 -5.66 30.02 12.75
N GLU A 119 -4.36 30.22 12.98
CA GLU A 119 -3.73 31.55 13.09
C GLU A 119 -3.33 32.18 11.75
N SER A 120 -3.69 31.58 10.61
CA SER A 120 -3.41 32.19 9.31
C SER A 120 -4.15 33.53 9.17
N SER A 121 -3.48 34.55 8.64
CA SER A 121 -4.13 35.81 8.24
C SER A 121 -5.00 35.67 6.98
N HIS A 122 -5.03 34.49 6.35
CA HIS A 122 -5.67 34.23 5.05
C HIS A 122 -6.60 33.00 5.08
N VAL A 123 -7.27 32.75 6.20
CA VAL A 123 -8.10 31.54 6.38
C VAL A 123 -9.17 31.42 5.29
N ASP A 124 -9.83 32.52 4.91
CA ASP A 124 -10.93 32.46 3.95
C ASP A 124 -10.44 32.26 2.50
N GLU A 125 -9.31 32.85 2.12
CA GLU A 125 -8.64 32.60 0.84
C GLU A 125 -8.13 31.15 0.78
N CYS A 126 -7.54 30.63 1.86
CA CYS A 126 -7.14 29.23 1.95
C CYS A 126 -8.34 28.29 1.73
N LYS A 127 -9.49 28.56 2.35
CA LYS A 127 -10.72 27.79 2.12
C LYS A 127 -11.17 27.82 0.67
N GLN A 128 -11.07 28.98 0.00
CA GLN A 128 -11.41 29.09 -1.42
C GLN A 128 -10.50 28.23 -2.30
N ILE A 129 -9.19 28.25 -2.02
CA ILE A 129 -8.21 27.39 -2.72
C ILE A 129 -8.53 25.92 -2.50
N VAL A 130 -8.75 25.50 -1.25
CA VAL A 130 -9.11 24.11 -0.92
C VAL A 130 -10.37 23.68 -1.67
N ARG A 131 -11.42 24.50 -1.69
CA ARG A 131 -12.66 24.21 -2.44
C ARG A 131 -12.42 24.08 -3.94
N LYS A 132 -11.54 24.91 -4.50
CA LYS A 132 -11.18 24.86 -5.93
C LYS A 132 -10.33 23.65 -6.29
N ILE A 133 -9.46 23.19 -5.40
CA ILE A 133 -8.65 21.98 -5.62
C ILE A 133 -9.53 20.73 -5.54
N LEU A 134 -10.50 20.71 -4.62
CA LEU A 134 -11.38 19.55 -4.39
C LEU A 134 -12.66 19.57 -5.22
N SER A 135 -12.88 20.59 -6.06
CA SER A 135 -14.05 20.60 -6.95
C SER A 135 -13.91 19.50 -8.00
N PRO A 136 -15.02 18.81 -8.36
CA PRO A 136 -15.03 17.80 -9.41
C PRO A 136 -14.53 18.32 -10.77
#